data_AF-A0A5C5UXI6-F1
#
_entry.id   AF-A0A5C5UXI6-F1
#
_cell.length_a   1.000
_cell.length_b   1.000
_cell.length_c   1.000
_cell.angle_alpha   90.00
_cell.angle_beta   90.00
_cell.angle_gamma   90.00
#
_symmetry.space_group_name_H-M   'P 1'
#
loop_
_entity.id
_entity.type
_entity.pdbx_description
1 polymer ?
#
loop_
_entity_poly.entity_id
_entity_poly.type
_entity_poly.pdbx_seq_one_letter_code
_entity_poly.pdbx_strand_id
1 'polypeptide(L)' 'MRTTHTTTRTRAEKASHAQAVLAEMLTKVARPGYFGAATMTVTLQDGHVQQVKVTTEKQIKV' A
#
# COMPACT_ATOMS: atom_id res chain seq x y z
N MET A 1 33.15 -8.29 5.90
CA MET A 1 32.63 -7.00 5.38
C MET A 1 31.22 -7.24 4.84
N ARG A 2 30.18 -7.06 5.66
CA ARG A 2 28.77 -7.19 5.23
C ARG A 2 28.30 -5.82 4.77
N THR A 3 28.13 -5.63 3.47
CA THR A 3 27.50 -4.44 2.90
C THR A 3 26.00 -4.49 3.19
N THR A 4 25.57 -3.85 4.28
CA THR A 4 24.17 -3.49 4.48
C THR A 4 23.82 -2.42 3.45
N HIS A 5 23.26 -2.82 2.32
CA HIS A 5 22.52 -1.90 1.45
C HIS A 5 21.25 -1.47 2.19
N THR A 6 21.40 -0.50 3.08
CA THR A 6 20.28 0.28 3.59
C THR A 6 19.89 1.21 2.45
N THR A 7 19.06 0.72 1.52
CA THR A 7 18.52 1.54 0.45
C THR A 7 17.63 2.59 1.09
N THR A 8 18.20 3.77 1.34
CA THR A 8 17.45 4.96 1.74
C THR A 8 16.54 5.30 0.57
N ARG A 9 15.32 4.74 0.55
CA ARG A 9 14.37 5.03 -0.53
C ARG A 9 14.13 6.53 -0.55
N THR A 10 14.38 7.15 -1.69
CA THR A 10 14.14 8.57 -1.90
C THR A 10 12.66 8.88 -1.72
N ARG A 11 12.33 10.15 -1.44
CA ARG A 11 10.94 10.61 -1.30
C ARG A 11 10.07 10.19 -2.49
N ALA A 12 10.59 10.34 -3.70
CA ALA A 12 9.92 9.98 -4.94
C ALA A 12 9.62 8.47 -5.02
N GLU A 13 10.56 7.62 -4.59
CA GLU A 13 10.37 6.17 -4.57
C GLU A 13 9.28 5.75 -3.58
N LYS A 14 9.20 6.38 -2.41
CA LYS A 14 8.14 6.06 -1.43
C LYS A 14 6.76 6.48 -1.92
N ALA A 15 6.66 7.63 -2.59
CA ALA A 15 5.41 8.09 -3.20
C ALA A 15 4.97 7.17 -4.35
N SER A 16 5.89 6.83 -5.25
CA SER A 16 5.66 5.88 -6.34
C SER A 16 5.25 4.50 -5.80
N HIS A 17 5.89 4.04 -4.72
CA HIS A 17 5.52 2.79 -4.07
C HIS A 17 4.09 2.84 -3.48
N ALA A 18 3.70 3.94 -2.84
CA ALA A 18 2.33 4.11 -2.34
C ALA A 18 1.29 4.07 -3.48
N GLN A 19 1.61 4.68 -4.63
CA GLN A 19 0.76 4.64 -5.82
C GLN A 19 0.63 3.22 -6.38
N ALA A 20 1.73 2.47 -6.45
CA ALA A 20 1.71 1.08 -6.91
C ALA A 20 0.87 0.19 -5.98
N VAL A 21 0.99 0.38 -4.65
CA VAL A 21 0.19 -0.35 -3.65
C VAL A 21 -1.30 -0.03 -3.78
N LEU A 22 -1.66 1.23 -4.06
CA LEU A 22 -3.05 1.61 -4.32
C LEU A 22 -3.60 0.90 -5.57
N ALA A 23 -2.84 0.91 -6.67
CA ALA A 23 -3.23 0.24 -7.90
C ALA A 23 -3.41 -1.27 -7.71
N GLU A 24 -2.53 -1.91 -6.94
CA GLU A 24 -2.62 -3.32 -6.58
C GLU A 24 -3.86 -3.61 -5.73
N MET A 25 -4.14 -2.77 -4.71
CA MET A 25 -5.32 -2.89 -3.88
C MET A 25 -6.59 -2.80 -4.73
N LEU A 26 -6.68 -1.81 -5.61
CA LEU A 26 -7.81 -1.64 -6.52
C LEU A 26 -7.98 -2.86 -7.43
N THR A 27 -6.90 -3.38 -8.00
CA THR A 27 -6.96 -4.60 -8.84
C THR A 27 -7.50 -5.82 -8.07
N LYS A 28 -7.19 -5.92 -6.77
CA LYS A 28 -7.65 -7.03 -5.91
C LYS A 28 -9.13 -6.92 -5.54
N VAL A 29 -9.66 -5.71 -5.35
CA VAL A 29 -11.04 -5.49 -4.88
C VAL A 29 -12.03 -5.15 -5.99
N ALA A 30 -11.59 -4.47 -7.05
CA ALA A 30 -12.40 -4.09 -8.20
C ALA A 30 -12.50 -5.25 -9.21
N ARG A 31 -12.90 -6.43 -8.74
CA ARG A 31 -13.13 -7.62 -9.57
C ARG A 31 -14.52 -8.19 -9.32
N PRO A 32 -15.18 -8.74 -10.35
CA PRO A 32 -16.47 -9.41 -10.18
C PRO A 32 -16.42 -10.46 -9.07
N GLY A 33 -17.45 -10.49 -8.22
CA GLY A 33 -17.57 -11.46 -7.12
C GLY A 33 -16.74 -11.14 -5.87
N TYR A 34 -16.03 -10.01 -5.81
CA TYR A 34 -15.48 -9.51 -4.56
C TYR A 34 -16.57 -8.83 -3.72
N PHE A 35 -16.80 -9.36 -2.52
CA PHE A 35 -17.68 -8.76 -1.51
C PHE A 35 -16.85 -8.44 -0.29
N GLY A 36 -16.81 -7.18 0.10
CA GLY A 36 -15.93 -6.72 1.16
C GLY A 36 -15.53 -5.26 1.02
N ALA A 37 -14.58 -4.85 1.86
CA ALA A 37 -14.02 -3.51 1.87
C ALA A 37 -12.49 -3.57 1.85
N ALA A 38 -11.85 -2.54 1.29
CA ALA A 38 -10.43 -2.33 1.45
C ALA A 38 -10.15 -0.89 1.86
N THR A 39 -9.27 -0.74 2.83
CA THR A 39 -8.86 0.53 3.40
C THR A 39 -7.35 0.66 3.25
N MET A 40 -6.91 1.74 2.63
CA MET A 40 -5.51 2.14 2.57
C MET A 40 -5.30 3.36 3.47
N THR A 41 -4.34 3.25 4.38
CA THR A 41 -3.92 4.34 5.26
C THR A 41 -2.49 4.72 4.92
N VAL A 42 -2.26 6.01 4.65
CA VAL A 42 -0.92 6.56 4.37
C VAL A 42 -0.55 7.51 5.49
N THR A 43 0.53 7.21 6.20
CA THR A 43 1.08 8.08 7.23
C THR A 43 2.12 8.99 6.61
N LEU A 44 1.89 10.29 6.72
CA LEU A 44 2.77 11.33 6.21
C LEU A 44 3.42 12.06 7.39
N GLN A 45 4.69 12.41 7.25
CA GLN A 45 5.38 13.30 8.18
C GLN A 45 6.16 14.30 7.35
N ASP A 46 5.90 15.59 7.56
CA ASP A 46 6.57 16.68 6.84
C ASP A 46 6.55 16.51 5.31
N GLY A 47 5.40 16.10 4.75
CA GLY A 47 5.25 15.87 3.31
C GLY A 47 5.97 14.62 2.75
N HIS A 48 6.46 13.74 3.62
CA HIS A 48 7.10 12.48 3.27
C HIS A 48 6.24 11.29 3.69
N VAL A 49 6.13 10.30 2.81
CA VAL A 49 5.48 9.02 3.13
C VAL A 49 6.37 8.25 4.11
N GLN A 50 5.85 7.98 5.29
CA GLN A 50 6.53 7.20 6.31
C GLN A 50 6.09 5.74 6.26
N GLN A 51 4.79 5.52 6.12
CA GLN A 51 4.19 4.21 6.15
C GLN A 51 2.95 4.16 5.26
N VAL A 52 2.75 3.01 4.62
CA VAL A 52 1.50 2.66 3.93
C VAL A 52 0.99 1.37 4.55
N LYS A 53 -0.26 1.37 5.00
CA LYS A 53 -0.96 0.20 5.51
C LYS A 53 -2.16 -0.07 4.64
N VAL A 54 -2.34 -1.31 4.21
CA VAL A 54 -3.53 -1.77 3.51
C VAL A 54 -4.22 -2.82 4.37
N THR A 55 -5.54 -2.71 4.50
CA THR A 55 -6.37 -3.67 5.20
C THR A 55 -7.53 -4.04 4.27
N THR A 56 -7.70 -5.34 4.03
CA THR A 56 -8.78 -5.86 3.18
C THR A 56 -9.65 -6.77 4.01
N GLU A 57 -10.94 -6.49 4.05
CA GLU A 57 -11.95 -7.28 4.75
C GLU A 57 -12.83 -7.95 3.71
N LYS A 58 -12.69 -9.26 3.54
CA LYS A 58 -13.57 -10.04 2.65
C LYS A 58 -14.80 -10.47 3.44
N GLN A 59 -15.97 -10.08 2.97
CA GLN A 59 -17.24 -10.54 3.51
C GLN A 59 -17.68 -11.79 2.75
N ILE A 60 -17.99 -12.86 3.48
CA ILE A 60 -18.61 -14.05 2.92
C ILE A 60 -20.12 -13.83 3.00
N LYS A 61 -20.79 -13.83 1.85
CA LYS A 61 -22.24 -13.84 1.80
C LYS A 61 -22.69 -15.23 2.28
N VAL A 62 -23.20 -15.30 3.51
CA VAL A 62 -23.90 -16.46 4.07
C VAL A 62 -25.33 -16.52 3.55
#